data_AF-V8CLA1-F1
#
_entry.id   AF-V8CLA1-F1
#
_cell.length_a   1.000
_cell.length_b   1.000
_cell.length_c   1.000
_cell.angle_alpha   90.00
_cell.angle_beta   90.00
_cell.angle_gamma   90.00
#
_symmetry.space_group_name_H-M   'P 1'
#
loop_
_entity.id
_entity.type
_entity.pdbx_description
1 polymer ?
#
loop_
_entity_poly.entity_id
_entity_poly.type
_entity_poly.pdbx_seq_one_letter_code
_entity_poly.pdbx_strand_id
1 'polypeptide(L)'
;MSKMCEPIAALVQSLHHLGFTTIEQKVSDYHFSELYIKMTGKHNNEIDTINIPQIQRNNRSTFTCSCHWSTVELCYEEEETRTTAK
;
A
#
# COMPACT_ATOMS: atom_id res chain seq x y z
N MET A 1 -14.40 -13.91 8.92
CA MET A 1 -13.96 -12.78 8.08
C MET A 1 -12.94 -12.00 8.87
N SER A 2 -11.67 -12.05 8.47
CA SER A 2 -10.60 -11.25 9.07
C SER A 2 -10.96 -9.78 8.85
N LYS A 3 -11.24 -9.04 9.93
CA LYS A 3 -11.58 -7.61 9.83
C LYS A 3 -10.30 -6.85 9.52
N MET A 4 -10.33 -6.03 8.47
CA MET A 4 -9.29 -5.04 8.21
C MET A 4 -9.23 -4.08 9.40
N CYS A 5 -8.03 -3.85 9.92
CA CYS A 5 -7.82 -2.90 11.01
C CYS A 5 -7.92 -1.45 10.51
N GLU A 6 -8.29 -0.53 11.41
CA GLU A 6 -8.50 0.88 11.09
C GLU A 6 -7.27 1.55 10.45
N PRO A 7 -6.01 1.32 10.92
CA PRO A 7 -4.84 1.95 10.30
C PRO A 7 -4.61 1.51 8.85
N ILE A 8 -4.85 0.24 8.53
CA ILE A 8 -4.72 -0.27 7.16
C ILE A 8 -5.85 0.28 6.28
N ALA A 9 -7.07 0.34 6.80
CA ALA A 9 -8.20 0.93 6.06
C ALA A 9 -7.92 2.42 5.73
N ALA A 10 -7.40 3.18 6.69
CA ALA A 10 -6.99 4.57 6.48
C ALA A 10 -5.87 4.68 5.44
N LEU A 11 -4.86 3.81 5.52
CA LEU A 11 -3.75 3.79 4.55
C LEU A 11 -4.23 3.50 3.13
N VAL A 12 -5.05 2.46 2.95
CA VAL A 12 -5.62 2.09 1.65
C VAL A 12 -6.47 3.23 1.10
N GLN A 13 -7.26 3.90 1.94
CA GLN A 13 -8.05 5.06 1.54
C GLN A 13 -7.18 6.24 1.10
N SER A 14 -6.10 6.56 1.83
CA SER A 14 -5.14 7.60 1.42
C SER A 14 -4.49 7.26 0.09
N LEU A 15 -4.06 6.01 -0.10
CA LEU A 15 -3.45 5.55 -1.36
C LEU A 15 -4.43 5.63 -2.53
N HIS A 16 -5.71 5.30 -2.31
CA HIS A 16 -6.76 5.52 -3.32
C HIS A 16 -6.92 6.99 -3.70
N HIS A 17 -6.89 7.89 -2.72
CA HIS A 17 -6.96 9.33 -2.99
C HIS A 17 -5.76 9.83 -3.80
N LEU A 18 -4.61 9.17 -3.64
CA LEU A 18 -3.39 9.39 -4.40
C LEU A 18 -3.34 8.69 -5.77
N GLY A 19 -4.44 8.05 -6.18
CA GLY A 19 -4.57 7.41 -7.50
C GLY A 19 -4.10 5.95 -7.56
N PHE A 20 -3.80 5.32 -6.43
CA PHE A 20 -3.51 3.89 -6.39
C PHE A 20 -4.79 3.06 -6.45
N THR A 21 -4.68 1.85 -6.99
CA THR A 21 -5.77 0.88 -7.09
C THR A 21 -5.34 -0.45 -6.49
N THR A 22 -6.24 -1.12 -5.76
CA THR A 22 -5.96 -2.43 -5.17
C THR A 22 -6.03 -3.49 -6.25
N ILE A 23 -4.95 -4.25 -6.42
CA ILE A 23 -4.85 -5.34 -7.41
C ILE A 23 -4.85 -6.72 -6.75
N GLU A 24 -4.50 -6.81 -5.47
CA GLU A 24 -4.53 -8.05 -4.71
C GLU A 24 -4.87 -7.78 -3.25
N GLN A 25 -5.71 -8.62 -2.66
CA GLN A 25 -5.95 -8.64 -1.22
C GLN A 25 -6.12 -10.09 -0.78
N LYS A 26 -5.27 -10.53 0.15
CA LYS A 26 -5.33 -11.88 0.71
C LYS A 26 -5.02 -11.87 2.21
N VAL A 27 -5.47 -12.91 2.89
CA VAL A 27 -5.03 -13.22 4.25
C VAL A 27 -3.70 -13.96 4.13
N SER A 28 -2.59 -13.36 4.59
CA SER A 28 -1.27 -14.00 4.57
C SER A 28 -1.13 -15.01 5.70
N ASP A 29 -1.76 -14.75 6.86
CA ASP A 29 -1.83 -15.70 7.97
C ASP A 29 -3.23 -15.73 8.60
N TYR A 30 -3.86 -16.90 8.55
CA TYR A 30 -5.19 -17.13 9.13
C TYR A 30 -5.20 -17.08 10.65
N HIS A 31 -4.12 -17.51 11.32
CA HIS A 31 -4.02 -17.54 12.78
C HIS A 31 -3.87 -16.14 13.38
N PHE A 32 -3.20 -15.24 12.65
CA PHE A 32 -2.97 -13.86 13.10
C PHE A 32 -3.85 -12.82 12.39
N SER A 33 -4.71 -13.25 11.46
CA SER A 33 -5.52 -12.36 10.63
C SER A 33 -4.70 -11.31 9.87
N GLU A 34 -3.47 -11.68 9.51
CA GLU A 34 -2.56 -10.80 8.78
C GLU A 34 -3.08 -10.62 7.35
N LEU A 35 -3.25 -9.36 6.94
CA LEU A 35 -3.68 -9.00 5.59
C LEU A 35 -2.47 -8.57 4.77
N TYR A 36 -2.37 -9.11 3.56
CA TYR A 36 -1.50 -8.61 2.52
C TYR A 36 -2.36 -7.93 1.46
N ILE A 37 -2.04 -6.67 1.17
CA ILE A 37 -2.72 -5.85 0.16
C ILE A 37 -1.66 -5.35 -0.82
N LYS A 38 -1.91 -5.53 -2.11
CA LYS A 38 -1.06 -5.02 -3.17
C LYS A 38 -1.81 -3.95 -3.93
N MET A 39 -1.19 -2.79 -4.10
CA MET A 39 -1.77 -1.65 -4.81
C MET A 39 -0.85 -1.20 -5.94
N THR A 40 -1.41 -0.83 -7.08
CA THR A 40 -0.68 -0.27 -8.23
C THR A 40 -1.01 1.19 -8.45
N GLY A 41 -0.05 2.00 -8.86
CA GLY A 41 -0.25 3.40 -9.19
C GLY A 41 1.05 4.12 -9.51
N LYS A 42 0.96 5.41 -9.81
CA LYS A 42 2.14 6.24 -10.09
C LYS A 42 2.80 6.70 -8.81
N HIS A 43 4.14 6.69 -8.78
CA HIS A 43 4.87 7.27 -7.66
C HIS A 43 4.56 8.76 -7.58
N ASN A 44 4.28 9.24 -6.36
CA ASN A 44 4.16 10.66 -6.06
C ASN A 44 4.87 10.98 -4.74
N ASN A 45 5.30 12.23 -4.58
CA ASN A 45 6.02 12.65 -3.38
C ASN A 45 5.12 12.73 -2.14
N GLU A 46 3.79 12.75 -2.32
CA GLU A 46 2.82 12.78 -1.22
C GLU A 46 2.78 11.44 -0.46
N ILE A 47 3.11 10.31 -1.13
CA ILE A 47 3.26 9.00 -0.48
C ILE A 47 4.30 9.05 0.66
N ASP A 48 5.39 9.78 0.45
CA ASP A 48 6.47 9.91 1.42
C ASP A 48 6.04 10.70 2.67
N THR A 49 4.93 11.45 2.57
CA THR A 49 4.37 12.26 3.64
C THR A 49 3.27 11.56 4.43
N ILE A 50 2.85 10.35 4.01
CA ILE A 50 1.82 9.57 4.72
C ILE A 50 2.31 9.27 6.13
N ASN A 51 1.60 9.83 7.10
CA ASN A 51 1.83 9.62 8.52
C ASN A 51 0.52 9.21 9.19
N ILE A 52 0.32 7.90 9.31
CA ILE A 52 -0.84 7.30 9.98
C ILE A 52 -0.32 6.60 11.23
N PRO A 53 -0.89 6.85 12.42
CA PRO A 53 -0.48 6.14 13.64
C PRO A 53 -0.48 4.63 13.43
N GLN A 54 0.56 3.95 13.93
CA GLN A 54 0.75 2.49 13.82
C GLN A 54 1.09 1.96 12.43
N ILE A 55 1.11 2.81 11.39
CA ILE A 55 1.66 2.45 10.09
C ILE A 55 3.15 2.80 10.06
N GLN A 56 3.97 1.81 9.74
CA GLN A 56 5.40 1.97 9.54
C GLN A 56 5.71 1.77 8.06
N ARG A 57 6.52 2.66 7.50
CA ARG A 57 7.04 2.50 6.15
C ARG A 57 8.40 1.80 6.23
N ASN A 58 8.45 0.56 5.79
CA ASN A 58 9.66 -0.28 5.88
C ASN A 58 10.66 0.05 4.77
N ASN A 59 10.15 0.43 3.60
CA ASN A 59 10.95 0.81 2.43
C ASN A 59 10.09 1.65 1.47
N ARG A 60 10.57 1.92 0.25
CA ARG A 60 9.86 2.76 -0.74
C ARG A 60 8.49 2.22 -1.16
N SER A 61 8.29 0.90 -1.14
CA SER A 61 7.08 0.24 -1.62
C SER A 61 6.28 -0.46 -0.52
N THR A 62 6.81 -0.65 0.69
CA THR A 62 6.16 -1.48 1.71
C THR A 62 5.80 -0.68 2.96
N PHE A 63 4.55 -0.81 3.36
CA PHE A 63 4.02 -0.35 4.65
C PHE A 63 3.55 -1.55 5.47
N THR A 64 3.72 -1.48 6.79
CA THR A 64 3.23 -2.50 7.71
C THR A 64 2.52 -1.85 8.89
N CYS A 65 1.41 -2.43 9.35
CA CYS A 65 0.76 -2.03 10.60
C CYS A 65 1.40 -2.74 11.78
N SER A 66 1.73 -2.02 12.85
CA SER A 66 2.22 -2.61 14.10
C SER A 66 1.13 -3.36 14.89
N CYS A 67 -0.13 -3.22 14.50
CA CYS A 67 -1.29 -3.82 15.16
C CYS A 67 -1.42 -5.34 14.95
N HIS A 68 -1.28 -5.79 13.69
CA HIS A 68 -1.47 -7.19 13.27
C HIS A 68 -0.51 -7.58 12.14
N TRP A 69 0.59 -6.83 11.97
CA TRP A 69 1.62 -7.01 10.92
C TRP A 69 1.10 -7.06 9.48
N SER A 70 -0.13 -6.59 9.27
CA SER A 70 -0.72 -6.47 7.95
C SER A 70 0.13 -5.54 7.09
N THR A 71 0.31 -5.92 5.83
CA THR A 71 1.27 -5.31 4.92
C THR A 71 0.55 -4.77 3.69
N VAL A 72 0.92 -3.54 3.29
CA VAL A 72 0.55 -2.94 2.01
C VAL A 72 1.81 -2.80 1.16
N GLU A 73 1.80 -3.41 -0.02
CA GLU A 73 2.87 -3.32 -1.01
C GLU A 73 2.42 -2.48 -2.21
N LEU A 74 3.23 -1.50 -2.59
CA LEU A 74 3.03 -0.63 -3.74
C LEU A 74 3.83 -1.14 -4.94
N CYS A 75 3.13 -1.37 -6.04
CA CYS A 75 3.72 -1.54 -7.36
C CYS A 75 3.62 -0.21 -8.11
N TYR A 76 4.76 0.36 -8.43
CA TYR A 76 4.78 1.57 -9.22
C TYR A 76 4.62 1.21 -10.68
N GLU A 77 3.67 1.86 -11.34
CA GLU A 77 3.62 1.89 -12.80
C GLU A 77 4.94 2.52 -13.28
N GLU A 78 5.72 1.79 -14.09
CA GLU A 78 6.89 2.39 -14.71
C GLU A 78 6.43 3.59 -15.53
N GLU A 79 7.10 4.75 -15.37
CA GLU A 79 6.95 5.83 -16.34
C GLU A 79 7.37 5.26 -17.68
N GLU A 80 6.39 5.00 -18.56
CA GLU A 80 6.63 4.64 -19.94
C GLU A 80 7.44 5.80 -20.55
N THR A 81 8.76 5.68 -20.53
CA THR A 81 9.65 6.68 -21.08
C THR A 81 9.31 6.76 -22.56
N ARG A 82 8.58 7.82 -22.93
CA ARG A 82 8.44 8.28 -24.31
C ARG A 82 9.82 8.61 -24.84
N THR A 83 10.56 7.60 -25.29
CA THR A 83 11.57 7.81 -26.33
C THR A 83 10.84 7.93 -27.65
N THR A 84 10.24 9.10 -27.87
CA THR A 84 10.05 9.61 -29.23
C THR A 84 11.40 10.20 -29.64
N ALA A 85 12.30 9.36 -30.14
CA ALA A 85 13.50 9.82 -30.83
C ALA A 85 13.24 9.77 -32.34
N LYS A 86 13.37 10.95 -32.94
CA LYS A 86 13.23 11.27 -34.36
C LYS A 86 14.22 10.51 -35.24
#